data_AF-A0A8I6RNI8-F1
#
_entry.id   AF-A0A8I6RNI8-F1
#
_cell.length_a   1.000
_cell.length_b   1.000
_cell.length_c   1.000
_cell.angle_alpha   90.00
_cell.angle_beta   90.00
_cell.angle_gamma   90.00
#
_symmetry.space_group_name_H-M   'P 1'
#
loop_
_entity.id
_entity.type
_entity.pdbx_description
1 polymer ?
#
loop_
_entity_poly.entity_id
_entity_poly.type
_entity_poly.pdbx_seq_one_letter_code
_entity_poly.pdbx_strand_id
1 'polypeptide(L)'
;MQSRMLAYLDLILFPILPYFSLVAGEGYMIGDNCNFDDDCIMEHSYCYHQQSCECRPNFISNEDQTNCVATVGSPCYSNYDCTSLKSSNCVFDNNEIGYCVCNHGFVSDPHNRECLPIGKFVFAPCILDNQCQEGLGEASFCHRQKCECLPSHHFDGECIRNRGLGESCWNKSQCYIGEEYKNTMDCLSSVCVCNNGYYNYGGYCKTGSGALSLKAQQIIIILILLFFKNLK
;
A
#
# COMPACT_ATOMS: atom_id res chain seq x y z
N MET A 1 -84.47 67.18 -13.65
CA MET A 1 -83.80 67.43 -14.95
C MET A 1 -82.49 66.64 -14.90
N GLN A 2 -82.23 65.57 -15.66
CA GLN A 2 -82.20 65.40 -17.14
C GLN A 2 -81.20 66.36 -17.81
N SER A 3 -80.30 65.95 -18.72
CA SER A 3 -79.80 64.62 -19.17
C SER A 3 -78.50 64.89 -20.00
N ARG A 4 -77.55 63.99 -20.36
CA ARG A 4 -77.44 62.51 -20.54
C ARG A 4 -76.11 62.04 -19.87
N MET A 5 -75.61 60.79 -19.80
CA MET A 5 -75.57 59.54 -20.61
C MET A 5 -74.75 59.63 -21.93
N LEU A 6 -73.49 59.18 -21.93
CA LEU A 6 -72.90 57.92 -22.47
C LEU A 6 -71.35 58.00 -22.26
N ALA A 7 -70.50 56.95 -22.23
CA ALA A 7 -70.63 55.48 -22.18
C ALA A 7 -69.28 54.82 -21.69
N TYR A 8 -69.13 53.50 -21.86
CA TYR A 8 -67.99 52.64 -21.47
C TYR A 8 -66.77 52.67 -22.41
N LEU A 9 -65.55 52.48 -21.86
CA LEU A 9 -64.74 51.25 -22.08
C LEU A 9 -63.57 51.16 -21.08
N ASP A 10 -63.38 50.01 -20.44
CA ASP A 10 -62.19 49.68 -19.63
C ASP A 10 -61.03 49.17 -20.51
N LEU A 11 -59.77 49.27 -20.05
CA LEU A 11 -58.79 48.16 -20.13
C LEU A 11 -57.54 48.39 -19.23
N ILE A 12 -57.51 47.69 -18.10
CA ILE A 12 -56.34 47.11 -17.38
C ILE A 12 -54.98 47.85 -17.39
N LEU A 13 -54.65 48.50 -16.27
CA LEU A 13 -53.26 48.70 -15.83
C LEU A 13 -52.74 47.39 -15.22
N PHE A 14 -51.92 46.63 -15.94
CA PHE A 14 -51.16 45.53 -15.36
C PHE A 14 -49.91 46.06 -14.62
N PRO A 15 -49.78 45.87 -13.30
CA PRO A 15 -48.49 46.06 -12.64
C PRO A 15 -47.56 44.92 -13.07
N ILE A 16 -46.51 45.23 -13.82
CA ILE A 16 -45.51 44.26 -14.26
C ILE A 16 -44.59 43.93 -13.07
N LEU A 17 -45.12 43.20 -12.09
CA LEU A 17 -44.29 42.57 -11.06
C LEU A 17 -43.44 41.50 -11.76
N PRO A 18 -42.09 41.54 -11.65
CA PRO A 18 -41.25 40.49 -12.18
C PRO A 18 -41.50 39.22 -11.37
N TYR A 19 -42.24 38.28 -11.94
CA TYR A 19 -42.37 36.90 -11.44
C TYR A 19 -41.07 36.12 -11.65
N PHE A 20 -39.97 36.62 -11.07
CA PHE A 20 -38.85 35.79 -10.68
C PHE A 20 -39.27 34.98 -9.46
N SER A 21 -40.08 33.95 -9.72
CA SER A 21 -40.24 32.83 -8.80
C SER A 21 -38.87 32.22 -8.61
N LEU A 22 -38.21 32.54 -7.50
CA LEU A 22 -36.99 31.86 -7.09
C LEU A 22 -37.41 30.44 -6.68
N VAL A 23 -37.40 29.52 -7.64
CA VAL A 23 -37.66 28.10 -7.39
C VAL A 23 -36.46 27.57 -6.64
N ALA A 24 -36.53 27.66 -5.31
CA ALA A 24 -35.75 26.80 -4.43
C ALA A 24 -36.26 25.37 -4.68
N GLY A 25 -35.59 24.65 -5.58
CA GLY A 25 -35.79 23.22 -5.70
C GLY A 25 -35.37 22.58 -4.38
N GLU A 26 -36.27 21.81 -3.78
CA GLU A 26 -35.95 20.96 -2.63
C GLU A 26 -35.10 19.80 -3.17
N GLY A 27 -33.79 20.02 -3.19
CA GLY A 27 -32.81 19.04 -3.62
C GLY A 27 -32.62 17.95 -2.59
N TYR A 28 -32.57 16.70 -3.04
CA TYR A 28 -32.55 15.53 -2.19
C TYR A 28 -31.10 15.14 -1.83
N MET A 29 -30.91 14.75 -0.57
CA MET A 29 -29.62 14.34 0.01
C MET A 29 -29.44 12.81 -0.03
N ILE A 30 -28.26 12.30 0.32
CA ILE A 30 -28.03 10.85 0.36
C ILE A 30 -29.02 10.17 1.34
N GLY A 31 -29.71 9.14 0.85
CA GLY A 31 -30.75 8.42 1.57
C GLY A 31 -32.18 8.95 1.36
N ASP A 32 -32.36 10.14 0.77
CA ASP A 32 -33.69 10.66 0.44
C ASP A 32 -34.30 9.96 -0.79
N ASN A 33 -35.64 9.99 -0.89
CA ASN A 33 -36.38 9.33 -1.97
C ASN A 33 -36.45 10.20 -3.24
N CYS A 34 -35.80 9.73 -4.31
CA CYS A 34 -35.74 10.36 -5.62
C CYS A 34 -36.48 9.55 -6.71
N ASN A 35 -36.63 10.14 -7.90
CA ASN A 35 -37.16 9.51 -9.12
C ASN A 35 -36.15 9.56 -10.27
N PHE A 36 -35.31 10.61 -10.32
CA PHE A 36 -34.33 10.88 -11.38
C PHE A 36 -32.97 11.26 -10.78
N ASP A 37 -31.88 11.05 -11.52
CA ASP A 37 -30.52 11.45 -11.09
C ASP A 37 -30.43 12.94 -10.73
N ASP A 38 -31.13 13.80 -11.47
CA ASP A 38 -31.15 15.27 -11.28
C ASP A 38 -31.89 15.71 -9.99
N ASP A 39 -32.62 14.81 -9.32
CA ASP A 39 -33.21 15.08 -7.99
C ASP A 39 -32.11 15.16 -6.91
N CYS A 40 -31.02 14.40 -7.07
CA CYS A 40 -29.95 14.25 -6.09
C CYS A 40 -28.89 15.35 -6.26
N ILE A 41 -28.92 16.38 -5.41
CA ILE A 41 -28.11 17.60 -5.59
C ILE A 41 -26.63 17.45 -5.18
N MET A 42 -26.24 16.34 -4.57
CA MET A 42 -24.87 16.13 -4.11
C MET A 42 -23.95 15.74 -5.27
N GLU A 43 -22.76 16.34 -5.33
CA GLU A 43 -21.76 15.98 -6.34
C GLU A 43 -21.40 14.48 -6.25
N HIS A 44 -21.27 13.84 -7.41
CA HIS A 44 -21.11 12.40 -7.57
C HIS A 44 -22.23 11.51 -6.96
N SER A 45 -23.42 12.06 -6.66
CA SER A 45 -24.61 11.27 -6.34
C SER A 45 -25.44 10.91 -7.58
N TYR A 46 -26.35 9.94 -7.44
CA TYR A 46 -27.31 9.50 -8.46
C TYR A 46 -28.54 8.86 -7.81
N CYS A 47 -29.61 8.66 -8.57
CA CYS A 47 -30.85 8.09 -8.03
C CYS A 47 -30.88 6.56 -8.21
N TYR A 48 -30.44 5.83 -7.19
CA TYR A 48 -30.42 4.38 -7.21
C TYR A 48 -31.83 3.80 -7.31
N HIS A 49 -32.04 2.97 -8.33
CA HIS A 49 -33.28 2.25 -8.62
C HIS A 49 -34.58 3.09 -8.63
N GLN A 50 -34.49 4.42 -8.83
CA GLN A 50 -35.62 5.35 -8.72
C GLN A 50 -36.27 5.30 -7.32
N GLN A 51 -35.43 5.17 -6.27
CA GLN A 51 -35.85 4.97 -4.88
C GLN A 51 -34.99 5.73 -3.86
N SER A 52 -33.67 5.79 -4.02
CA SER A 52 -32.75 6.39 -3.03
C SER A 52 -31.62 7.18 -3.70
N CYS A 53 -31.36 8.40 -3.24
CA CYS A 53 -30.14 9.11 -3.62
C CYS A 53 -28.92 8.43 -2.99
N GLU A 54 -27.99 7.96 -3.81
CA GLU A 54 -26.78 7.23 -3.39
C GLU A 54 -25.53 7.77 -4.09
N CYS A 55 -24.35 7.50 -3.53
CA CYS A 55 -23.08 7.87 -4.17
C CYS A 55 -22.80 6.94 -5.36
N ARG A 56 -22.34 7.51 -6.48
CA ARG A 56 -22.00 6.77 -7.70
C ARG A 56 -20.93 5.70 -7.42
N PRO A 57 -20.83 4.64 -8.24
CA PRO A 57 -19.82 3.60 -8.06
C PRO A 57 -18.41 4.16 -7.87
N ASN A 58 -17.69 3.61 -6.90
CA ASN A 58 -16.39 4.10 -6.41
C ASN A 58 -16.42 5.52 -5.81
N PHE A 59 -17.55 5.95 -5.24
CA PHE A 59 -17.63 7.04 -4.28
C PHE A 59 -18.35 6.55 -3.01
N ILE A 60 -18.04 7.15 -1.86
CA ILE A 60 -18.70 6.85 -0.58
C ILE A 60 -19.18 8.12 0.11
N SER A 61 -20.23 8.00 0.91
CA SER A 61 -20.67 9.08 1.79
C SER A 61 -19.59 9.41 2.83
N ASN A 62 -19.34 10.70 3.08
CA ASN A 62 -18.58 11.16 4.25
C ASN A 62 -19.37 10.94 5.56
N GLU A 63 -18.71 11.11 6.70
CA GLU A 63 -19.32 10.88 8.03
C GLU A 63 -20.58 11.73 8.27
N ASP A 64 -20.61 12.97 7.76
CA ASP A 64 -21.75 13.90 7.90
C ASP A 64 -22.88 13.66 6.88
N GLN A 65 -22.73 12.73 5.93
CA GLN A 65 -23.67 12.47 4.83
C GLN A 65 -23.96 13.68 3.91
N THR A 66 -22.99 14.60 3.81
CA THR A 66 -23.08 15.85 3.03
C THR A 66 -22.32 15.83 1.71
N ASN A 67 -21.38 14.89 1.50
CA ASN A 67 -20.55 14.78 0.29
C ASN A 67 -20.28 13.31 -0.07
N CYS A 68 -20.22 13.01 -1.36
CA CYS A 68 -19.68 11.74 -1.87
C CYS A 68 -18.18 11.91 -2.17
N VAL A 69 -17.33 11.29 -1.36
CA VAL A 69 -15.86 11.34 -1.49
C VAL A 69 -15.33 10.18 -2.34
N ALA A 70 -14.20 10.42 -3.01
CA ALA A 70 -13.56 9.46 -3.90
C ALA A 70 -12.99 8.24 -3.14
N THR A 71 -13.02 7.08 -3.78
CA THR A 71 -12.29 5.86 -3.40
C THR A 71 -11.24 5.52 -4.46
N VAL A 72 -10.35 4.57 -4.16
CA VAL A 72 -9.54 3.95 -5.23
C VAL A 72 -10.48 3.39 -6.29
N GLY A 73 -10.22 3.73 -7.55
CA GLY A 73 -11.09 3.44 -8.69
C GLY A 73 -12.15 4.49 -9.03
N SER A 74 -12.29 5.62 -8.32
CA SER A 74 -13.19 6.70 -8.76
C SER A 74 -12.80 7.20 -10.15
N PRO A 75 -13.75 7.47 -11.07
CA PRO A 75 -13.44 8.14 -12.33
C PRO A 75 -12.88 9.55 -12.10
N CYS A 76 -11.91 9.96 -12.91
CA CYS A 76 -11.30 11.29 -12.84
C CYS A 76 -10.86 11.80 -14.24
N TYR A 77 -10.72 13.12 -14.35
CA TYR A 77 -10.16 13.86 -15.47
C TYR A 77 -8.87 14.60 -15.07
N SER A 78 -8.63 14.77 -13.77
CA SER A 78 -7.47 15.46 -13.22
C SER A 78 -7.13 14.99 -11.81
N ASN A 79 -5.95 15.37 -11.30
CA ASN A 79 -5.58 15.12 -9.91
C ASN A 79 -6.46 15.87 -8.88
N TYR A 80 -7.28 16.85 -9.30
CA TYR A 80 -8.18 17.57 -8.40
C TYR A 80 -9.32 16.67 -7.89
N ASP A 81 -9.88 15.86 -8.79
CA ASP A 81 -11.08 15.05 -8.52
C ASP A 81 -10.80 13.99 -7.44
N CYS A 82 -9.56 13.49 -7.40
CA CYS A 82 -9.08 12.56 -6.39
C CYS A 82 -8.70 13.21 -5.04
N THR A 83 -8.72 14.54 -4.88
CA THR A 83 -8.21 15.21 -3.67
C THR A 83 -8.94 14.85 -2.37
N SER A 84 -10.19 14.39 -2.46
CA SER A 84 -10.94 13.88 -1.30
C SER A 84 -10.37 12.56 -0.77
N LEU A 85 -9.77 11.73 -1.64
CA LEU A 85 -8.99 10.55 -1.29
C LEU A 85 -7.54 10.94 -1.00
N LYS A 86 -7.21 11.05 0.30
CA LYS A 86 -5.86 11.43 0.76
C LYS A 86 -4.81 10.47 0.20
N SER A 87 -3.64 11.02 -0.15
CA SER A 87 -2.51 10.29 -0.73
C SER A 87 -2.83 9.55 -2.04
N SER A 88 -3.72 10.08 -2.88
CA SER A 88 -4.00 9.56 -4.24
C SER A 88 -3.61 10.52 -5.37
N ASN A 89 -3.68 10.03 -6.61
CA ASN A 89 -3.62 10.82 -7.84
C ASN A 89 -4.50 10.18 -8.94
N CYS A 90 -4.79 10.94 -9.98
CA CYS A 90 -5.48 10.45 -11.18
C CYS A 90 -4.46 9.77 -12.12
N VAL A 91 -4.82 8.62 -12.69
CA VAL A 91 -4.09 7.94 -13.78
C VAL A 91 -5.05 7.53 -14.87
N PHE A 92 -4.57 7.41 -16.11
CA PHE A 92 -5.37 7.00 -17.26
C PHE A 92 -4.97 5.60 -17.72
N ASP A 93 -5.95 4.78 -18.15
CA ASP A 93 -5.67 3.53 -18.84
C ASP A 93 -5.33 3.73 -20.33
N ASN A 94 -5.11 2.61 -21.04
CA ASN A 94 -4.83 2.61 -22.48
C ASN A 94 -6.04 3.04 -23.35
N ASN A 95 -7.21 3.27 -22.76
CA ASN A 95 -8.43 3.71 -23.43
C ASN A 95 -8.77 5.19 -23.10
N GLU A 96 -7.83 5.92 -22.49
CA GLU A 96 -7.99 7.30 -22.01
C GLU A 96 -9.05 7.46 -20.90
N ILE A 97 -9.39 6.37 -20.19
CA ILE A 97 -10.29 6.40 -19.03
C ILE A 97 -9.46 6.70 -17.77
N GLY A 98 -9.72 7.84 -17.13
CA GLY A 98 -9.06 8.26 -15.91
C GLY A 98 -9.70 7.68 -14.65
N TYR A 99 -8.88 7.22 -13.70
CA TYR A 99 -9.31 6.73 -12.38
C TYR A 99 -8.30 7.06 -11.26
N CYS A 100 -8.81 7.23 -10.04
CA CYS A 100 -8.01 7.55 -8.86
C CYS A 100 -7.29 6.31 -8.32
N VAL A 101 -5.98 6.45 -8.04
CA VAL A 101 -5.13 5.41 -7.45
C VAL A 101 -4.26 5.99 -6.32
N CYS A 102 -3.79 5.14 -5.42
CA CYS A 102 -2.86 5.56 -4.38
C CYS A 102 -1.51 6.00 -4.98
N ASN A 103 -0.95 7.09 -4.45
CA ASN A 103 0.37 7.59 -4.85
C ASN A 103 1.45 6.54 -4.57
N HIS A 104 2.52 6.55 -5.39
CA HIS A 104 3.70 5.73 -5.16
C HIS A 104 4.26 5.89 -3.74
N GLY A 105 4.26 4.82 -2.96
CA GLY A 105 4.56 4.82 -1.52
C GLY A 105 3.38 4.48 -0.62
N PHE A 106 2.18 4.31 -1.18
CA PHE A 106 0.95 3.95 -0.48
C PHE A 106 0.24 2.77 -1.16
N VAL A 107 -0.52 2.00 -0.39
CA VAL A 107 -1.41 0.91 -0.84
C VAL A 107 -2.85 1.19 -0.40
N SER A 108 -3.81 0.68 -1.17
CA SER A 108 -5.24 0.73 -0.81
C SER A 108 -5.54 -0.13 0.41
N ASP A 109 -6.49 0.29 1.24
CA ASP A 109 -7.18 -0.63 2.15
C ASP A 109 -8.16 -1.56 1.37
N PRO A 110 -8.63 -2.68 1.96
CA PRO A 110 -9.55 -3.64 1.34
C PRO A 110 -10.93 -3.09 0.93
N HIS A 111 -11.29 -1.89 1.38
CA HIS A 111 -12.55 -1.21 1.04
C HIS A 111 -12.36 -0.02 0.09
N ASN A 112 -11.14 0.19 -0.44
CA ASN A 112 -10.75 1.27 -1.36
C ASN A 112 -10.85 2.71 -0.80
N ARG A 113 -11.10 2.88 0.50
CA ARG A 113 -11.41 4.17 1.14
C ARG A 113 -10.16 4.96 1.54
N GLU A 114 -9.07 4.28 1.82
CA GLU A 114 -7.83 4.89 2.31
C GLU A 114 -6.58 4.39 1.59
N CYS A 115 -5.65 5.31 1.34
CA CYS A 115 -4.31 5.00 0.87
C CYS A 115 -3.33 5.02 2.06
N LEU A 116 -2.95 3.82 2.53
CA LEU A 116 -2.10 3.59 3.70
C LEU A 116 -0.61 3.52 3.31
N PRO A 117 0.33 4.06 4.10
CA PRO A 117 1.75 4.09 3.74
C PRO A 117 2.38 2.70 3.73
N ILE A 118 3.25 2.43 2.74
CA ILE A 118 3.99 1.16 2.61
C ILE A 118 5.08 1.04 3.69
N GLY A 119 5.15 -0.13 4.33
CA GLY A 119 6.14 -0.52 5.33
C GLY A 119 7.47 -0.93 4.70
N LYS A 120 8.30 0.04 4.30
CA LYS A 120 9.54 -0.14 3.53
C LYS A 120 10.72 -0.80 4.29
N PHE A 121 10.51 -1.28 5.50
CA PHE A 121 11.52 -1.99 6.32
C PHE A 121 10.86 -2.81 7.44
N VAL A 122 11.54 -3.84 7.94
CA VAL A 122 11.08 -4.59 9.12
C VAL A 122 10.99 -3.65 10.34
N PHE A 123 9.91 -3.78 11.11
CA PHE A 123 9.46 -2.88 12.17
C PHE A 123 8.94 -1.49 11.72
N ALA A 124 8.75 -1.26 10.42
CA ALA A 124 7.95 -0.12 9.95
C ALA A 124 6.50 -0.21 10.48
N PRO A 125 5.84 0.93 10.76
CA PRO A 125 4.47 0.93 11.29
C PRO A 125 3.46 0.46 10.24
N CYS A 126 2.47 -0.33 10.68
CA CYS A 126 1.40 -0.85 9.83
C CYS A 126 0.08 -1.01 10.61
N ILE A 127 -0.99 -1.17 9.86
CA ILE A 127 -2.33 -1.55 10.32
C ILE A 127 -2.74 -2.87 9.64
N LEU A 128 -2.36 -3.05 8.36
CA LEU A 128 -2.71 -4.19 7.52
C LEU A 128 -1.46 -4.87 6.92
N ASP A 129 -1.59 -6.16 6.59
CA ASP A 129 -0.50 -6.97 6.03
C ASP A 129 -0.01 -6.46 4.67
N ASN A 130 -0.91 -5.94 3.83
CA ASN A 130 -0.56 -5.48 2.47
C ASN A 130 0.41 -4.29 2.45
N GLN A 131 0.40 -3.45 3.49
CA GLN A 131 1.40 -2.40 3.68
C GLN A 131 2.82 -2.97 3.80
N CYS A 132 2.95 -4.15 4.41
CA CYS A 132 4.21 -4.86 4.55
C CYS A 132 4.55 -5.64 3.27
N GLN A 133 3.57 -6.31 2.67
CA GLN A 133 3.77 -7.17 1.50
C GLN A 133 4.27 -6.40 0.28
N GLU A 134 3.71 -5.21 0.01
CA GLU A 134 4.20 -4.30 -1.04
C GLU A 134 5.64 -3.79 -0.77
N GLY A 135 6.05 -3.70 0.49
CA GLY A 135 7.35 -3.16 0.90
C GLY A 135 8.46 -4.18 1.13
N LEU A 136 8.11 -5.44 1.44
CA LEU A 136 9.00 -6.50 1.94
C LEU A 136 8.75 -7.86 1.26
N GLY A 137 7.79 -7.95 0.33
CA GLY A 137 7.35 -9.17 -0.32
C GLY A 137 6.28 -9.94 0.47
N GLU A 138 5.58 -10.83 -0.24
CA GLU A 138 4.47 -11.69 0.23
C GLU A 138 4.73 -12.40 1.57
N ALA A 139 5.98 -12.73 1.87
CA ALA A 139 6.38 -13.40 3.10
C ALA A 139 6.52 -12.47 4.31
N SER A 140 5.71 -11.40 4.35
CA SER A 140 5.63 -10.44 5.45
C SER A 140 4.18 -10.18 5.87
N PHE A 141 4.01 -9.68 7.09
CA PHE A 141 2.70 -9.44 7.70
C PHE A 141 2.80 -8.35 8.78
N CYS A 142 1.66 -7.81 9.19
CA CYS A 142 1.56 -6.78 10.22
C CYS A 142 1.35 -7.39 11.61
N HIS A 143 2.41 -7.51 12.40
CA HIS A 143 2.34 -7.98 13.78
C HIS A 143 2.45 -6.81 14.76
N ARG A 144 1.47 -6.65 15.65
CA ARG A 144 1.50 -5.64 16.74
C ARG A 144 1.83 -4.21 16.25
N GLN A 145 1.17 -3.81 15.15
CA GLN A 145 1.38 -2.53 14.45
C GLN A 145 2.76 -2.36 13.79
N LYS A 146 3.48 -3.46 13.53
CA LYS A 146 4.81 -3.48 12.92
C LYS A 146 4.93 -4.54 11.83
N CYS A 147 5.60 -4.21 10.74
CA CYS A 147 5.89 -5.19 9.70
C CYS A 147 6.95 -6.20 10.17
N GLU A 148 6.62 -7.48 10.13
CA GLU A 148 7.51 -8.59 10.48
C GLU A 148 7.53 -9.61 9.31
N CYS A 149 8.65 -10.31 9.13
CA CYS A 149 8.70 -11.44 8.19
C CYS A 149 7.98 -12.66 8.80
N LEU A 150 7.36 -13.49 7.97
CA LEU A 150 6.73 -14.74 8.40
C LEU A 150 7.74 -15.67 9.12
N PRO A 151 7.28 -16.57 10.01
CA PRO A 151 8.13 -17.57 10.62
C PRO A 151 8.98 -18.35 9.60
N SER A 152 10.23 -18.66 9.96
CA SER A 152 11.23 -19.27 9.07
C SER A 152 11.59 -18.45 7.82
N HIS A 153 11.41 -17.12 7.87
CA HIS A 153 11.98 -16.16 6.93
C HIS A 153 12.87 -15.16 7.69
N HIS A 154 13.76 -14.48 6.97
CA HIS A 154 14.59 -13.39 7.48
C HIS A 154 14.61 -12.25 6.45
N PHE A 155 15.14 -11.09 6.83
CA PHE A 155 15.18 -9.93 5.94
C PHE A 155 16.57 -9.72 5.31
N ASP A 156 16.61 -9.71 3.98
CA ASP A 156 17.77 -9.34 3.16
C ASP A 156 17.27 -8.59 1.91
N GLY A 157 16.81 -7.35 2.12
CA GLY A 157 16.11 -6.53 1.11
C GLY A 157 14.61 -6.87 0.99
N GLU A 158 14.28 -8.15 1.01
CA GLU A 158 12.91 -8.70 1.13
C GLU A 158 12.86 -9.78 2.23
N CYS A 159 11.67 -10.29 2.56
CA CYS A 159 11.50 -11.40 3.51
C CYS A 159 11.78 -12.76 2.84
N ILE A 160 13.03 -13.20 2.89
CA ILE A 160 13.52 -14.42 2.22
C ILE A 160 13.33 -15.66 3.11
N ARG A 161 12.79 -16.74 2.53
CA ARG A 161 12.64 -18.04 3.21
C ARG A 161 14.01 -18.65 3.56
N ASN A 162 14.17 -19.00 4.83
CA ASN A 162 15.37 -19.65 5.36
C ASN A 162 15.57 -21.04 4.73
N ARG A 163 16.83 -21.45 4.58
CA ARG A 163 17.29 -22.74 4.07
C ARG A 163 18.44 -23.26 4.94
N GLY A 164 18.25 -24.44 5.53
CA GLY A 164 19.29 -25.13 6.29
C GLY A 164 20.40 -25.72 5.41
N LEU A 165 21.50 -26.17 6.04
CA LEU A 165 22.53 -26.94 5.34
C LEU A 165 21.93 -28.19 4.67
N GLY A 166 22.24 -28.38 3.39
CA GLY A 166 21.69 -29.46 2.57
C GLY A 166 20.32 -29.17 1.94
N GLU A 167 19.64 -28.07 2.27
CA GLU A 167 18.47 -27.63 1.50
C GLU A 167 18.87 -27.05 0.15
N SER A 168 17.95 -27.11 -0.82
CA SER A 168 18.11 -26.49 -2.14
C SER A 168 17.93 -24.98 -2.10
N CYS A 169 18.73 -24.27 -2.90
CA CYS A 169 18.80 -22.81 -2.97
C CYS A 169 19.12 -22.32 -4.39
N TRP A 170 18.82 -21.05 -4.64
CA TRP A 170 19.18 -20.31 -5.85
C TRP A 170 20.12 -19.13 -5.55
N ASN A 171 20.06 -18.57 -4.34
CA ASN A 171 20.91 -17.47 -3.88
C ASN A 171 21.45 -17.77 -2.47
N LYS A 172 22.67 -17.31 -2.17
CA LYS A 172 23.32 -17.42 -0.86
C LYS A 172 22.49 -16.80 0.27
N SER A 173 21.69 -15.77 -0.02
CA SER A 173 20.84 -15.10 0.98
C SER A 173 19.87 -16.07 1.64
N GLN A 174 19.33 -17.02 0.87
CA GLN A 174 18.41 -18.05 1.38
C GLN A 174 19.08 -18.97 2.41
N CYS A 175 20.40 -19.17 2.34
CA CYS A 175 21.16 -20.07 3.19
C CYS A 175 21.40 -19.48 4.59
N TYR A 176 20.31 -19.34 5.34
CA TYR A 176 20.23 -18.66 6.63
C TYR A 176 19.70 -19.60 7.72
N ILE A 177 20.46 -19.73 8.81
CA ILE A 177 20.09 -20.54 10.00
C ILE A 177 20.11 -19.75 11.32
N GLY A 178 20.31 -18.43 11.25
CA GLY A 178 20.49 -17.54 12.39
C GLY A 178 21.41 -16.36 12.03
N GLU A 179 21.23 -15.21 12.67
CA GLU A 179 22.02 -14.00 12.39
C GLU A 179 23.49 -14.17 12.83
N GLU A 180 23.73 -15.00 13.84
CA GLU A 180 25.06 -15.42 14.31
C GLU A 180 25.81 -16.33 13.31
N TYR A 181 25.10 -16.87 12.31
CA TYR A 181 25.65 -17.69 11.22
C TYR A 181 25.71 -16.95 9.88
N LYS A 182 25.39 -15.66 9.84
CA LYS A 182 25.40 -14.85 8.61
C LYS A 182 26.78 -14.86 7.93
N ASN A 183 26.81 -15.10 6.62
CA ASN A 183 28.01 -15.31 5.79
C ASN A 183 28.82 -16.59 6.06
N THR A 184 28.46 -17.43 7.04
CA THR A 184 29.14 -18.73 7.29
C THR A 184 28.69 -19.84 6.33
N MET A 185 27.60 -19.60 5.59
CA MET A 185 27.03 -20.47 4.57
C MET A 185 27.06 -19.81 3.19
N ASP A 186 26.99 -20.63 2.15
CA ASP A 186 26.91 -20.20 0.74
C ASP A 186 26.03 -21.18 -0.07
N CYS A 187 25.52 -20.75 -1.22
CA CYS A 187 24.71 -21.57 -2.11
C CYS A 187 25.55 -22.11 -3.27
N LEU A 188 26.12 -23.31 -3.11
CA LEU A 188 27.00 -23.94 -4.10
C LEU A 188 26.31 -25.16 -4.73
N SER A 189 26.37 -25.27 -6.06
CA SER A 189 25.69 -26.34 -6.81
C SER A 189 24.19 -26.47 -6.49
N SER A 190 23.51 -25.34 -6.26
CA SER A 190 22.10 -25.23 -5.85
C SER A 190 21.76 -25.86 -4.49
N VAL A 191 22.74 -26.03 -3.60
CA VAL A 191 22.57 -26.55 -2.24
C VAL A 191 23.28 -25.64 -1.23
N CYS A 192 22.64 -25.40 -0.09
CA CYS A 192 23.26 -24.63 0.99
C CYS A 192 24.37 -25.45 1.67
N VAL A 193 25.60 -24.92 1.64
CA VAL A 193 26.80 -25.53 2.22
C VAL A 193 27.53 -24.53 3.12
N CYS A 194 28.53 -24.98 3.88
CA CYS A 194 29.40 -24.06 4.60
C CYS A 194 30.34 -23.32 3.64
N ASN A 195 30.51 -22.03 3.90
CA ASN A 195 31.41 -21.15 3.14
C ASN A 195 32.88 -21.52 3.39
N ASN A 196 33.79 -21.04 2.54
CA ASN A 196 35.21 -21.35 2.64
C ASN A 196 35.79 -20.96 4.01
N GLY A 197 36.59 -21.85 4.60
CA GLY A 197 37.11 -21.72 5.97
C GLY A 197 36.16 -22.24 7.07
N TYR A 198 34.93 -22.63 6.73
CA TYR A 198 33.97 -23.24 7.66
C TYR A 198 33.73 -24.72 7.34
N TYR A 199 33.29 -25.48 8.35
CA TYR A 199 32.89 -26.89 8.20
C TYR A 199 31.58 -27.15 8.95
N ASN A 200 30.80 -28.13 8.47
CA ASN A 200 29.56 -28.55 9.10
C ASN A 200 29.85 -29.30 10.42
N TYR A 201 29.36 -28.76 11.52
CA TYR A 201 29.32 -29.40 12.82
C TYR A 201 27.86 -29.43 13.30
N GLY A 202 27.22 -30.60 13.17
CA GLY A 202 25.87 -30.83 13.71
C GLY A 202 24.78 -29.92 13.13
N GLY A 203 24.89 -29.51 11.86
CA GLY A 203 23.93 -28.60 11.22
C GLY A 203 24.35 -27.12 11.23
N TYR A 204 25.46 -26.78 11.87
CA TYR A 204 25.99 -25.42 11.97
C TYR A 204 27.36 -25.30 11.32
N CYS A 205 27.64 -24.16 10.68
CA CYS A 205 28.96 -23.89 10.11
C CYS A 205 29.90 -23.30 11.17
N LYS A 206 30.92 -24.06 11.57
CA LYS A 206 31.97 -23.60 12.49
C LYS A 206 33.24 -23.26 11.74
N THR A 207 33.94 -22.21 12.17
CA THR A 207 35.27 -21.90 11.65
C THR A 207 36.19 -23.10 11.86
N GLY A 208 36.85 -23.57 10.80
CA GLY A 208 37.98 -24.47 10.94
C GLY A 208 39.06 -23.75 11.75
N SER A 209 39.32 -24.19 12.98
CA SER A 209 40.45 -23.72 13.77
C SER A 209 41.70 -23.85 12.91
N GLY A 210 42.25 -22.71 12.49
CA GLY A 210 43.03 -22.64 11.27
C GLY A 210 44.12 -23.70 11.23
N ALA A 211 44.22 -24.44 10.13
CA ALA A 211 45.34 -25.32 9.89
C ALA A 211 46.62 -24.49 10.07
N LEU A 212 47.35 -24.75 11.17
CA LEU A 212 48.57 -24.02 11.50
C LEU A 212 49.44 -24.03 10.26
N SER A 213 49.67 -22.85 9.68
CA SER A 213 50.34 -22.72 8.38
C SER A 213 51.57 -23.62 8.38
N LEU A 214 51.78 -24.40 7.32
CA LEU A 214 52.90 -25.36 7.27
C LEU A 214 54.25 -24.67 7.54
N LYS A 215 54.34 -23.35 7.28
CA LYS A 215 55.47 -22.48 7.69
C LYS A 215 55.63 -22.36 9.21
N ALA A 216 54.55 -22.21 9.97
CA ALA A 216 54.58 -22.16 11.44
C ALA A 216 55.03 -23.51 12.05
N GLN A 217 54.55 -24.64 11.51
CA GLN A 217 55.05 -25.96 11.90
C GLN A 217 56.55 -26.13 11.58
N GLN A 218 56.99 -25.70 10.40
CA GLN A 218 58.42 -25.68 10.04
C GLN A 218 59.25 -24.79 10.97
N ILE A 219 58.77 -23.58 11.33
CA ILE A 219 59.46 -22.68 12.26
C ILE A 219 59.63 -23.33 13.65
N ILE A 220 58.58 -23.97 14.18
CA ILE A 220 58.66 -24.67 15.47
C ILE A 220 59.69 -25.80 15.42
N ILE A 221 59.71 -26.61 14.35
CA ILE A 221 60.71 -27.68 14.17
C ILE A 221 62.13 -27.11 14.07
N ILE A 222 62.33 -26.01 13.34
CA ILE A 222 63.64 -25.34 13.23
C ILE A 222 64.09 -24.80 14.58
N LEU A 223 63.22 -24.16 15.36
CA LEU A 223 63.54 -23.65 16.69
C LEU A 223 63.92 -24.79 17.67
N ILE A 224 63.21 -25.92 17.61
CA ILE A 224 63.53 -27.12 18.40
C ILE A 224 64.91 -27.68 18.00
N LEU A 225 65.20 -27.78 16.70
CA LEU A 225 66.51 -28.24 16.21
C LEU A 225 67.67 -27.30 16.55
N LEU A 226 67.42 -25.99 16.59
CA LEU A 226 68.39 -24.99 17.05
C LEU A 226 68.62 -25.08 18.56
N PHE A 227 67.57 -25.30 19.35
CA PHE A 227 67.67 -25.50 20.80
C PHE A 227 68.52 -26.73 21.14
N PHE A 228 68.27 -27.88 20.49
CA PHE A 228 69.08 -29.09 20.68
C PHE A 228 70.52 -28.97 20.14
N LYS A 229 70.80 -28.06 19.20
CA LYS A 229 72.18 -27.75 18.77
C LYS A 229 72.97 -26.98 19.81
N ASN A 230 72.32 -26.18 20.66
CA ASN A 230 72.94 -25.40 21.73
C ASN A 230 73.02 -26.15 23.07
N LEU A 231 72.74 -27.46 23.07
CA LEU A 231 72.79 -28.37 24.22
C LEU A 231 73.90 -29.43 24.09
N LYS A 232 74.94 -29.12 23.31
CA LYS A 232 76.19 -29.88 23.15
C LYS A 232 77.39 -28.93 23.15
#